data_AF-A0A0F9JFH2-F1
#
_entry.id   AF-A0A0F9JFH2-F1
#
_cell.length_a   1.000
_cell.length_b   1.000
_cell.length_c   1.000
_cell.angle_alpha   90.00
_cell.angle_beta   90.00
_cell.angle_gamma   90.00
#
_symmetry.space_group_name_H-M   'P 1'
#
loop_
_entity.id
_entity.type
_entity.pdbx_description
1 polymer ?
#
loop_
_entity_poly.entity_id
_entity_poly.type
_entity_poly.pdbx_seq_one_letter_code
_entity_poly.pdbx_strand_id
1 'polypeptide(L)' 'MNKTGWKVTAIIFIILFTLGTLFIIWAWDYGTDLIEKENECVYNICDSEEYDAYIFDDIESICYCYKNNEIVYQEYIR' A
#
# COMPACT_ATOMS: atom_id res chain seq x y z
N MET A 1 -39.36 23.58 1.41
CA MET A 1 -38.26 23.02 0.58
C MET A 1 -38.68 23.11 -0.87
N ASN A 2 -37.94 23.84 -1.71
CA ASN A 2 -38.32 24.03 -3.12
C ASN A 2 -38.38 22.65 -3.81
N LYS A 3 -39.40 22.37 -4.63
CA LYS A 3 -39.65 21.01 -5.20
C LYS A 3 -38.48 20.45 -6.02
N THR A 4 -37.50 21.29 -6.36
CA THR A 4 -36.27 20.97 -7.11
C THR A 4 -35.04 20.78 -6.23
N GLY A 5 -35.04 21.29 -4.98
CA GLY A 5 -33.85 21.28 -4.11
C GLY A 5 -33.40 19.88 -3.71
N TRP A 6 -34.34 18.98 -3.41
CA TRP A 6 -34.04 17.60 -3.03
C TRP A 6 -33.33 16.81 -4.14
N LYS A 7 -33.63 17.11 -5.41
CA LYS A 7 -32.99 16.47 -6.56
C LYS A 7 -31.52 16.85 -6.66
N VAL A 8 -31.22 18.14 -6.44
CA VAL A 8 -29.84 18.66 -6.44
C VAL A 8 -29.04 18.01 -5.31
N THR A 9 -29.61 17.95 -4.10
CA THR A 9 -28.97 17.29 -2.95
C THR A 9 -28.71 15.80 -3.24
N ALA A 10 -29.67 15.09 -3.82
CA ALA A 10 -29.50 13.68 -4.17
C ALA A 10 -28.36 13.44 -5.16
N ILE A 11 -28.24 14.29 -6.20
CA ILE A 11 -27.15 14.18 -7.19
C ILE A 11 -25.79 14.39 -6.52
N ILE A 12 -25.67 15.38 -5.62
CA ILE A 12 -24.43 15.63 -4.88
C ILE A 12 -24.05 14.41 -4.04
N PHE A 13 -25.01 13.81 -3.33
CA PHE A 13 -24.77 12.60 -2.54
C PHE A 13 -24.29 11.43 -3.40
N ILE A 14 -24.90 11.22 -4.56
CA ILE A 14 -24.49 10.15 -5.48
C ILE A 14 -23.04 10.37 -5.92
N ILE A 15 -22.67 11.59 -6.31
CA ILE A 15 -21.28 11.91 -6.72
C ILE A 15 -20.31 11.67 -5.57
N LEU A 16 -20.61 12.18 -4.37
CA LEU A 16 -19.76 11.99 -3.19
C LEU A 16 -19.61 10.51 -2.83
N PHE A 17 -20.69 9.74 -2.93
CA PHE A 17 -20.67 8.30 -2.68
C PHE A 17 -19.81 7.56 -3.71
N THR A 18 -19.93 7.91 -5.00
CA THR A 18 -19.10 7.32 -6.05
C THR A 18 -17.61 7.62 -5.86
N LEU A 19 -17.26 8.87 -5.57
CA LEU A 19 -15.87 9.26 -5.30
C LEU A 19 -15.32 8.59 -4.04
N GLY A 20 -16.13 8.53 -2.97
CA GLY A 20 -15.75 7.83 -1.74
C GLY A 20 -15.50 6.35 -1.96
N THR A 21 -16.34 5.68 -2.75
CA THR A 21 -16.18 4.26 -3.08
C THR A 21 -14.91 4.02 -3.90
N LEU A 22 -14.65 4.86 -4.91
CA LEU A 22 -13.41 4.79 -5.70
C LEU A 22 -12.16 4.98 -4.84
N PHE A 23 -12.20 5.93 -3.90
CA PHE A 23 -11.10 6.16 -2.96
C PHE A 23 -10.84 4.94 -2.06
N ILE A 24 -11.91 4.31 -1.53
CA ILE A 24 -11.76 3.12 -0.68
C ILE A 24 -11.15 1.96 -1.47
N ILE A 25 -11.60 1.73 -2.71
CA ILE A 25 -11.03 0.67 -3.56
C ILE A 25 -9.55 0.92 -3.82
N TRP A 26 -9.19 2.16 -4.17
CA TRP A 26 -7.80 2.53 -4.40
C TRP A 26 -6.92 2.37 -3.15
N ALA A 27 -7.41 2.80 -1.99
CA ALA A 27 -6.67 2.67 -0.73
C ALA A 27 -6.50 1.21 -0.31
N TRP A 28 -7.51 0.37 -0.57
CA TRP A 28 -7.42 -1.06 -0.33
C TRP A 28 -6.36 -1.70 -1.22
N ASP A 29 -6.40 -1.44 -2.53
CA ASP A 29 -5.48 -1.97 -3.53
C ASP A 29 -4.02 -1.58 -3.21
N TYR A 30 -3.79 -0.30 -2.91
CA TYR A 30 -2.48 0.20 -2.50
C TYR A 30 -1.99 -0.45 -1.19
N GLY A 31 -2.87 -0.61 -0.20
CA GLY A 31 -2.53 -1.26 1.06
C GLY A 31 -2.18 -2.73 0.88
N THR A 32 -2.89 -3.46 0.01
CA THR A 32 -2.58 -4.87 -0.29
C THR A 32 -1.28 -5.02 -1.05
N ASP A 33 -0.99 -4.15 -2.03
CA ASP A 33 0.28 -4.16 -2.78
C ASP A 33 1.49 -3.95 -1.85
N LEU A 34 1.39 -3.01 -0.90
CA LEU A 34 2.44 -2.79 0.10
C LEU A 34 2.67 -4.03 0.97
N ILE A 35 1.61 -4.68 1.44
CA ILE A 35 1.72 -5.90 2.26
C ILE A 35 2.34 -7.04 1.45
N GLU A 36 1.98 -7.19 0.18
CA GLU A 36 2.56 -8.20 -0.70
C GLU A 36 4.06 -7.96 -0.89
N LYS A 37 4.48 -6.72 -1.13
CA LYS A 37 5.89 -6.35 -1.29
C LYS A 37 6.69 -6.50 0.00
N GLU A 38 6.11 -6.13 1.14
CA GLU A 38 6.74 -6.35 2.44
C GLU A 38 6.91 -7.86 2.72
N ASN A 39 5.89 -8.67 2.44
CA ASN A 39 5.99 -10.12 2.55
C ASN A 39 7.04 -10.69 1.59
N GLU A 40 7.16 -10.19 0.37
CA GLU A 40 8.21 -10.59 -0.56
C GLU A 40 9.60 -10.25 -0.02
N CYS A 41 9.77 -9.06 0.57
CA CYS A 41 11.01 -8.67 1.23
C CYS A 41 11.40 -9.64 2.36
N VAL A 42 10.46 -10.00 3.22
CA VAL A 42 10.73 -10.88 4.36
C VAL A 42 10.94 -12.32 3.95
N TYR A 43 9.98 -12.89 3.22
CA TYR A 43 9.87 -14.32 3.03
C TYR A 43 10.53 -14.84 1.75
N ASN A 44 10.77 -13.98 0.75
CA ASN A 44 11.43 -14.40 -0.47
C ASN A 44 12.88 -13.92 -0.55
N ILE A 45 13.15 -12.71 -0.05
CA ILE A 45 14.46 -12.06 -0.20
C ILE A 45 15.31 -12.26 1.06
N CYS A 46 14.79 -11.91 2.24
CA CYS A 46 15.52 -11.95 3.51
C CYS A 46 15.22 -13.20 4.38
N ASP A 47 14.62 -14.26 3.85
CA ASP A 47 14.22 -15.47 4.62
C ASP A 47 15.38 -16.43 4.94
N SER A 48 16.62 -16.03 4.63
CA SER A 48 17.80 -16.84 4.91
C SER A 48 18.25 -16.67 6.37
N GLU A 49 18.74 -17.76 6.98
CA GLU A 49 19.45 -17.71 8.29
C GLU A 49 20.70 -16.81 8.27
N GLU A 50 21.08 -16.31 7.08
CA GLU A 50 22.18 -15.39 6.92
C GLU A 50 21.85 -13.95 7.37
N TYR A 51 20.58 -13.59 7.51
CA TYR A 51 20.11 -12.24 7.83
C TYR A 51 19.45 -12.19 9.22
N ASP A 52 19.74 -11.13 9.98
CA ASP A 52 19.19 -10.91 11.33
C ASP A 52 17.97 -9.97 11.32
N ALA A 53 17.88 -9.12 10.30
CA ALA A 53 16.82 -8.13 10.14
C ALA A 53 16.62 -7.74 8.67
N TYR A 54 15.48 -7.12 8.39
CA TYR A 54 15.16 -6.55 7.08
C TYR A 54 14.57 -5.15 7.26
N ILE A 55 14.68 -4.32 6.21
CA ILE A 55 13.95 -3.07 6.07
C ILE A 55 13.41 -3.01 4.65
N PHE A 56 12.09 -2.82 4.50
CA PHE A 56 11.46 -2.51 3.23
C PHE A 56 11.28 -0.98 3.12
N ASP A 57 11.88 -0.38 2.09
CA ASP A 57 11.66 1.01 1.71
C ASP A 57 10.56 1.07 0.65
N ASP A 58 9.39 1.59 1.05
CA ASP A 58 8.19 1.69 0.22
C ASP A 58 8.28 2.78 -0.85
N ILE A 59 9.16 3.76 -0.69
CA ILE A 59 9.35 4.87 -1.62
C ILE A 59 10.20 4.43 -2.81
N GLU A 60 11.33 3.80 -2.53
CA GLU A 60 12.26 3.31 -3.56
C GLU A 60 11.94 1.87 -3.99
N SER A 61 11.03 1.19 -3.28
CA SER A 61 10.68 -0.23 -3.45
C SER A 61 11.92 -1.13 -3.35
N ILE A 62 12.75 -0.88 -2.33
CA ILE A 62 13.98 -1.64 -2.07
C ILE A 62 13.81 -2.44 -0.79
N CYS A 63 14.16 -3.72 -0.86
CA CYS A 63 14.33 -4.57 0.30
C CYS A 63 15.81 -4.60 0.71
N TYR A 64 16.10 -4.26 1.96
CA TYR A 64 17.43 -4.30 2.54
C TYR A 64 17.51 -5.42 3.59
N CYS A 65 18.40 -6.39 3.39
CA CYS A 65 18.69 -7.41 4.37
C CYS A 65 19.94 -7.06 5.17
N TYR A 66 19.86 -7.20 6.49
CA TYR A 66 20.91 -6.83 7.43
C TYR A 66 21.49 -8.05 8.13
N LYS A 67 22.80 -8.00 8.40
CA LYS A 67 23.51 -8.93 9.26
C LYS A 67 24.48 -8.16 10.13
N ASN A 68 24.50 -8.40 11.44
CA ASN A 68 25.32 -7.64 12.39
C ASN A 68 25.18 -6.11 12.23
N ASN A 69 23.97 -5.64 11.93
CA ASN A 69 23.65 -4.22 11.75
C ASN A 69 24.29 -3.55 10.51
N GLU A 70 24.76 -4.34 9.53
CA GLU A 70 25.24 -3.88 8.23
C GLU A 70 24.35 -4.41 7.10
N ILE A 71 24.17 -3.61 6.04
CA ILE A 71 23.45 -4.04 4.83
C ILE A 71 24.35 -5.03 4.09
N VAL A 72 23.91 -6.27 4.01
CA VAL A 72 24.65 -7.35 3.32
C VAL A 72 24.03 -7.70 1.98
N TYR A 73 22.74 -7.44 1.80
CA TYR A 73 22.04 -7.66 0.55
C TYR A 73 20.96 -6.60 0.34
N GLN A 74 20.73 -6.23 -0.92
CA GLN A 74 19.63 -5.35 -1.30
C GLN A 74 19.06 -5.76 -2.66
N GLU A 75 17.75 -5.72 -2.80
CA GLU A 75 17.06 -6.05 -4.05
C GLU A 75 15.85 -5.12 -4.27
N TYR A 76 15.63 -4.76 -5.53
CA TYR A 76 14.47 -3.96 -5.93
C TYR A 76 13.26 -4.88 -6.10
N ILE A 77 12.18 -4.56 -5.40
CA ILE A 77 10.89 -5.24 -5.55
C ILE A 77 10.07 -4.42 -6.55
N ARG A 78 9.56 -5.09 -7.59
CA ARG A 78 8.86 -4.42 -8.70
C ARG A 78 7.36 -4.61 -8.65
#